data_AF-A0A4Q1CX81-F1
#
_entry.id   AF-A0A4Q1CX81-F1
#
_cell.length_a   1.000
_cell.length_b   1.000
_cell.length_c   1.000
_cell.angle_alpha   90.00
_cell.angle_beta   90.00
_cell.angle_gamma   90.00
#
_symmetry.space_group_name_H-M   'P 1'
#
loop_
_entity.id
_entity.type
_entity.pdbx_description
1 polymer ?
#
loop_
_entity_poly.entity_id
_entity_poly.type
_entity_poly.pdbx_seq_one_letter_code
_entity_poly.pdbx_strand_id
1 'polypeptide(L)'
;MAEQILVKARLERGRWRAGMHFTRQGRTVHVDDLDKKQLDAINSDSELIVTEVPASDDPNELALARERKATKSGNAKRKWAEAEARARAAAGLAEEAWATQPAADRVGLIEAALEAGA
;
A
#
# COMPACT_ATOMS: atom_id res chain seq x y z
N MET A 1 -0.51 -13.40 -8.90
CA MET A 1 -0.97 -12.14 -8.29
C MET A 1 -0.80 -11.08 -9.35
N ALA A 2 -1.90 -10.48 -9.83
CA ALA A 2 -1.77 -9.40 -10.81
C ALA A 2 -1.17 -8.20 -10.09
N GLU A 3 -0.02 -7.71 -10.52
CA GLU A 3 0.60 -6.53 -9.91
C GLU A 3 0.02 -5.29 -10.61
N GLN A 4 -0.55 -4.36 -9.84
CA GLN A 4 -1.07 -3.11 -10.37
C GLN A 4 -0.14 -1.96 -9.95
N ILE A 5 0.05 -1.00 -10.84
CA ILE A 5 0.80 0.21 -10.57
C ILE A 5 -0.08 1.43 -10.86
N LEU A 6 -0.13 2.37 -9.91
CA LEU A 6 -0.70 3.69 -10.11
C LEU A 6 0.39 4.60 -10.61
N VAL A 7 0.22 5.10 -11.82
CA VAL A 7 1.17 6.00 -12.46
C VAL A 7 0.57 7.40 -12.51
N LYS A 8 1.23 8.36 -11.86
CA LYS A 8 0.84 9.78 -11.86
C LYS A 8 1.86 10.61 -12.61
N ALA A 9 1.43 11.58 -13.39
CA ALA A 9 2.33 12.61 -13.90
C ALA A 9 2.56 13.71 -12.85
N ARG A 10 3.81 14.18 -12.71
CA ARG A 10 4.14 15.36 -11.91
C ARG A 10 3.57 16.63 -12.52
N LEU A 11 3.62 16.75 -13.84
CA LEU A 11 3.14 17.91 -14.57
C LEU A 11 1.61 17.90 -14.70
N GLU A 12 1.01 19.08 -14.56
CA GLU A 12 -0.44 19.28 -14.72
C GLU A 12 -0.91 19.01 -16.15
N ARG A 13 -0.03 19.24 -17.13
CA ARG A 13 -0.31 18.95 -18.55
C ARG A 13 -0.47 17.46 -18.84
N GLY A 14 -0.05 16.59 -17.93
CA GLY A 14 0.09 15.17 -18.18
C GLY A 14 1.33 14.82 -19.01
N ARG A 15 1.68 13.53 -19.03
CA ARG A 15 2.86 12.97 -19.70
C ARG A 15 2.43 11.76 -20.52
N TRP A 16 2.93 11.67 -21.76
CA TRP A 16 2.71 10.53 -22.63
C TRP A 16 3.89 9.57 -22.57
N ARG A 17 3.66 8.31 -22.15
CA ARG A 17 4.66 7.23 -22.12
C ARG A 17 4.00 5.88 -22.37
N ALA A 18 4.76 4.97 -22.99
CA ALA A 18 4.28 3.62 -23.32
C ALA A 18 2.96 3.58 -24.15
N GLY A 19 2.65 4.66 -24.90
CA GLY A 19 1.38 4.80 -25.62
C GLY A 19 0.19 5.24 -24.75
N MET A 20 0.43 5.58 -23.48
CA MET A 20 -0.60 5.92 -22.48
C MET A 20 -0.40 7.34 -21.95
N HIS A 21 -1.51 8.06 -21.73
CA HIS A 21 -1.50 9.41 -21.15
C HIS A 21 -1.71 9.36 -19.64
N PHE A 22 -0.71 9.80 -18.90
CA PHE A 22 -0.73 9.89 -17.46
C PHE A 22 -0.98 11.34 -17.06
N THR A 23 -1.96 11.55 -16.20
CA THR A 23 -2.29 12.88 -15.64
C THR A 23 -1.97 12.92 -14.16
N ARG A 24 -2.15 14.08 -13.54
CA ARG A 24 -1.95 14.28 -12.10
C ARG A 24 -2.98 13.53 -11.24
N GLN A 25 -4.13 13.15 -11.81
CA GLN A 25 -5.13 12.30 -11.14
C GLN A 25 -4.58 10.89 -10.88
N GLY A 26 -3.65 10.44 -11.72
CA GLY A 26 -3.14 9.07 -11.67
C GLY A 26 -4.02 8.10 -12.42
N ARG A 27 -3.38 7.10 -13.02
CA ARG A 27 -4.05 6.00 -13.71
C ARG A 27 -3.49 4.68 -13.20
N THR A 28 -4.38 3.79 -12.79
CA THR A 28 -4.03 2.42 -12.45
C THR A 28 -3.79 1.63 -13.74
N VAL A 29 -2.69 0.91 -13.77
CA VAL A 29 -2.27 0.08 -14.91
C VAL A 29 -1.86 -1.29 -14.37
N HIS A 30 -2.32 -2.35 -15.03
CA HIS A 30 -1.85 -3.70 -14.73
C HIS A 30 -0.46 -3.89 -15.33
N VAL A 31 0.48 -4.35 -14.51
CA VAL A 31 1.85 -4.65 -14.98
C VAL A 31 1.84 -5.77 -16.01
N ASP A 32 0.88 -6.70 -15.93
CA ASP A 32 0.70 -7.81 -16.87
C ASP A 32 0.27 -7.36 -18.28
N ASP A 33 -0.40 -6.20 -18.38
CA ASP A 33 -0.83 -5.60 -19.66
C ASP A 33 0.32 -4.81 -20.33
N LEU A 34 1.42 -4.58 -19.61
CA LEU A 34 2.56 -3.80 -20.09
C LEU A 34 3.70 -4.72 -20.54
N ASP A 35 4.23 -4.47 -21.75
CA ASP A 35 5.50 -5.06 -22.15
C ASP A 35 6.63 -4.58 -21.24
N LYS A 36 7.66 -5.42 -21.08
CA LYS A 36 8.84 -5.08 -20.27
C LYS A 36 9.49 -3.75 -20.67
N LYS A 37 9.48 -3.41 -21.97
CA LYS A 37 9.96 -2.11 -22.49
C LYS A 37 9.06 -0.94 -22.10
N GLN A 38 7.74 -1.15 -22.05
CA GLN A 38 6.78 -0.13 -21.64
C GLN A 38 6.90 0.15 -20.15
N LEU A 39 6.99 -0.90 -19.33
CA LEU A 39 7.18 -0.78 -17.89
C LEU A 39 8.50 -0.08 -17.54
N ASP A 40 9.58 -0.42 -18.24
CA ASP A 40 10.88 0.24 -18.09
C ASP A 40 10.82 1.72 -18.48
N ALA A 41 10.15 2.05 -19.60
CA ALA A 41 9.97 3.44 -20.03
C ALA A 41 9.12 4.27 -19.05
N ILE A 42 8.17 3.66 -18.35
CA ILE A 42 7.37 4.31 -17.30
C ILE A 42 8.22 4.53 -16.04
N ASN A 43 8.96 3.51 -15.59
CA ASN A 43 9.80 3.59 -14.40
C ASN A 43 11.02 4.50 -14.57
N SER A 44 11.58 4.58 -15.78
CA SER A 44 12.73 5.42 -16.09
C SER A 44 12.35 6.90 -16.29
N ASP A 45 11.06 7.24 -16.37
CA ASP A 45 10.62 8.62 -16.57
C ASP A 45 10.46 9.35 -15.23
N SER A 46 11.39 10.26 -14.92
CA SER A 46 11.40 11.02 -13.65
C SER A 46 10.22 11.97 -13.45
N GLU A 47 9.43 12.22 -14.49
CA GLU A 47 8.21 13.03 -14.37
C GLU A 47 6.97 12.16 -14.11
N LEU A 48 7.12 10.83 -14.11
CA LEU A 48 6.12 9.88 -13.66
C LEU A 48 6.43 9.41 -12.24
N ILE A 49 5.40 9.42 -11.40
CA ILE A 49 5.42 8.85 -10.06
C ILE A 49 4.70 7.51 -10.15
N VAL A 50 5.46 6.44 -10.08
CA VAL A 50 4.94 5.07 -10.05
C VAL A 50 4.75 4.66 -8.60
N THR A 51 3.54 4.25 -8.25
CA THR A 51 3.19 3.72 -6.94
C THR A 51 2.64 2.33 -7.13
N GLU A 52 3.22 1.34 -6.48
CA GLU A 52 2.67 -0.02 -6.46
C GLU A 52 1.31 0.00 -5.76
N VAL A 53 0.28 -0.44 -6.47
CA VAL A 53 -1.07 -0.59 -5.92
C VAL A 53 -1.29 -2.08 -5.71
N PRO A 54 -1.53 -2.53 -4.47
CA PRO A 54 -1.97 -3.90 -4.27
C PRO A 54 -3.27 -4.08 -5.06
N ALA A 55 -3.28 -5.06 -5.96
CA ALA A 55 -4.33 -5.20 -6.96
C ALA A 55 -5.69 -5.64 -6.42
N SER A 56 -5.81 -5.72 -5.11
CA SER A 56 -6.92 -6.34 -4.43
C SER A 56 -7.82 -5.27 -3.84
N ASP A 57 -9.04 -5.22 -4.37
CA ASP A 57 -10.18 -4.54 -3.73
C ASP A 57 -10.56 -5.23 -2.39
N ASP A 58 -9.91 -6.35 -2.08
CA ASP A 58 -10.06 -7.05 -0.82
C ASP A 58 -9.45 -6.21 0.33
N PRO A 59 -10.26 -5.80 1.32
CA PRO A 59 -9.81 -4.95 2.41
C PRO A 59 -8.71 -5.63 3.26
N ASN A 60 -8.64 -6.96 3.29
CA ASN A 60 -7.59 -7.67 4.01
C ASN A 60 -6.25 -7.58 3.28
N GLU A 61 -6.23 -7.71 1.96
CA GLU A 61 -4.99 -7.58 1.19
C GLU A 61 -4.46 -6.14 1.22
N LEU A 62 -5.36 -5.14 1.18
CA LEU A 62 -4.99 -3.74 1.33
C LEU A 62 -4.36 -3.47 2.71
N ALA A 63 -4.92 -4.06 3.76
CA ALA A 63 -4.41 -3.97 5.11
C ALA A 63 -3.05 -4.65 5.28
N LEU A 64 -2.86 -5.84 4.71
CA LEU A 64 -1.56 -6.51 4.69
C LEU A 64 -0.50 -5.69 3.92
N ALA A 65 -0.89 -5.01 2.84
CA ALA A 65 0.01 -4.10 2.13
C ALA A 65 0.40 -2.87 2.98
N ARG A 66 -0.55 -2.31 3.75
CA ARG A 66 -0.27 -1.23 4.71
C ARG A 66 0.66 -1.68 5.82
N GLU A 67 0.43 -2.87 6.39
CA GLU A 67 1.32 -3.48 7.39
C GLU A 67 2.74 -3.65 6.84
N ARG A 68 2.88 -4.19 5.62
CA ARG A 68 4.19 -4.33 4.96
C ARG A 68 4.90 -2.99 4.78
N LYS A 69 4.16 -1.94 4.43
CA LYS A 69 4.70 -0.59 4.28
C LYS A 69 5.11 0.00 5.64
N ALA A 70 4.27 -0.18 6.66
CA ALA A 70 4.52 0.31 8.01
C ALA A 70 5.67 -0.43 8.70
N THR A 71 5.93 -1.68 8.34
CA THR A 71 7.03 -2.50 8.90
C THR A 71 8.31 -2.49 8.05
N LYS A 72 8.40 -1.62 7.04
CA LYS A 72 9.53 -1.55 6.08
C LYS A 72 10.88 -1.25 6.72
N SER A 73 10.89 -0.55 7.86
CA SER A 73 12.12 -0.17 8.58
C SER A 73 12.17 -0.83 9.96
N GLY A 74 13.37 -1.18 10.45
CA GLY A 74 13.52 -1.85 11.75
C GLY A 74 12.91 -1.10 12.94
N ASN A 75 13.02 0.24 12.96
CA ASN A 75 12.36 1.09 13.95
C ASN A 75 10.83 1.07 13.82
N ALA A 76 10.34 1.08 12.58
CA ALA A 76 8.91 1.05 12.30
C ALA A 76 8.28 -0.31 12.67
N LYS A 77 9.04 -1.41 12.51
CA LYS A 77 8.65 -2.75 12.97
C LYS A 77 8.49 -2.83 14.50
N ARG A 78 9.37 -2.17 15.27
CA ARG A 78 9.20 -2.07 16.74
C ARG A 78 7.94 -1.30 17.11
N LYS A 79 7.76 -0.11 16.53
CA LYS A 79 6.54 0.70 16.75
C LYS A 79 5.27 -0.06 16.39
N TRP A 80 5.29 -0.82 15.31
CA TRP A 80 4.18 -1.67 14.88
C TRP A 80 3.87 -2.75 15.92
N ALA A 81 4.89 -3.45 16.42
CA ALA A 81 4.70 -4.48 17.46
C ALA A 81 4.18 -3.90 18.78
N GLU A 82 4.65 -2.72 19.19
CA GLU A 82 4.13 -2.01 20.37
C GLU A 82 2.68 -1.54 20.17
N ALA A 83 2.36 -1.03 18.98
CA ALA A 83 1.00 -0.65 18.63
C ALA A 83 0.07 -1.87 18.56
N GLU A 84 0.55 -3.02 18.08
CA GLU A 84 -0.22 -4.28 18.09
C GLU A 84 -0.52 -4.75 19.51
N ALA A 85 0.46 -4.72 20.40
CA ALA A 85 0.24 -5.06 21.80
C ALA A 85 -0.79 -4.12 22.46
N ARG A 86 -0.74 -2.82 22.14
CA ARG A 86 -1.71 -1.82 22.64
C ARG A 86 -3.09 -2.01 22.03
N ALA A 87 -3.18 -2.21 20.73
CA ALA A 87 -4.43 -2.44 20.01
C ALA A 87 -5.13 -3.69 20.54
N ARG A 88 -4.38 -4.77 20.75
CA ARG A 88 -4.89 -6.01 21.35
C ARG A 88 -5.35 -5.81 22.79
N ALA A 89 -4.58 -5.08 23.60
CA ALA A 89 -4.96 -4.74 24.98
C ALA A 89 -6.20 -3.84 25.04
N ALA A 90 -6.31 -2.85 24.15
CA ALA A 90 -7.43 -1.92 24.06
C ALA A 90 -8.70 -2.61 23.53
N ALA A 91 -8.56 -3.55 22.59
CA ALA A 91 -9.67 -4.34 22.07
C ALA A 91 -10.19 -5.37 23.10
N GLY A 92 -9.39 -5.71 24.13
CA GLY A 92 -9.77 -6.70 25.14
C GLY A 92 -10.00 -8.10 24.56
N LEU A 93 -9.45 -8.38 23.37
CA LEU A 93 -9.69 -9.62 22.63
C LEU A 93 -8.74 -10.72 23.10
N ALA A 94 -9.28 -11.94 23.26
CA ALA A 94 -8.49 -13.15 23.48
C ALA A 94 -7.55 -13.41 22.29
N GLU A 95 -6.45 -14.15 22.51
CA GLU A 95 -5.47 -14.47 21.45
C GLU A 95 -6.12 -15.09 20.22
N GLU A 96 -7.04 -16.03 20.47
CA GLU A 96 -7.77 -16.75 19.43
C GLU A 96 -8.71 -15.83 18.65
N ALA A 97 -9.38 -14.90 19.33
CA ALA A 97 -10.26 -13.91 18.68
C ALA A 97 -9.46 -12.91 17.85
N TRP A 98 -8.27 -12.51 18.31
CA TRP A 98 -7.35 -11.67 17.56
C TRP A 98 -6.77 -12.39 16.33
N ALA A 99 -6.41 -13.66 16.46
CA ALA A 99 -5.91 -14.46 15.35
C ALA A 99 -6.97 -14.74 14.28
N THR A 100 -8.24 -14.78 14.68
CA THR A 100 -9.38 -15.00 13.77
C THR A 100 -9.92 -13.70 13.17
N GLN A 101 -9.45 -12.54 13.64
CA GLN A 101 -9.89 -11.26 13.09
C GLN A 101 -9.38 -11.06 11.65
N PRO A 102 -10.20 -10.40 10.78
CA PRO A 102 -9.74 -10.00 9.46
C PRO A 102 -8.56 -9.03 9.57
N ALA A 103 -7.60 -9.16 8.66
CA ALA A 103 -6.42 -8.30 8.62
C ALA A 103 -6.80 -6.82 8.49
N ALA A 104 -7.91 -6.51 7.81
CA ALA A 104 -8.45 -5.15 7.72
C ALA A 104 -8.73 -4.52 9.09
N ASP A 105 -9.37 -5.28 9.97
CA ASP A 105 -9.74 -4.85 11.32
C ASP A 105 -8.50 -4.76 12.21
N ARG A 106 -7.68 -5.82 12.19
CA ARG A 106 -6.43 -5.87 12.97
C ARG A 106 -5.51 -4.72 12.63
N VAL A 107 -5.18 -4.52 11.36
CA VAL A 107 -4.28 -3.47 10.90
C VAL A 107 -4.87 -2.09 11.20
N GLY A 108 -6.18 -1.90 11.01
CA GLY A 108 -6.85 -0.65 11.39
C GLY A 108 -6.73 -0.33 12.88
N LEU A 109 -6.89 -1.33 13.76
CA LEU A 109 -6.72 -1.18 15.21
C LEU A 109 -5.26 -0.88 15.57
N ILE A 110 -4.30 -1.52 14.91
CA ILE A 110 -2.86 -1.28 15.10
C ILE A 110 -2.51 0.15 14.66
N GLU A 111 -2.98 0.60 13.50
CA GLU A 111 -2.77 1.96 12.99
C GLU A 111 -3.35 3.00 13.97
N ALA A 112 -4.58 2.79 14.46
CA ALA A 112 -5.19 3.66 15.45
C ALA A 112 -4.40 3.73 16.77
N ALA A 113 -3.88 2.59 17.25
CA ALA A 113 -3.03 2.55 18.44
C ALA A 113 -1.66 3.23 18.22
N LEU A 114 -1.18 3.25 16.98
CA LEU A 114 0.06 3.91 16.58
C LEU A 114 -0.12 5.43 16.52
N GLU A 115 -1.28 5.92 16.06
CA GLU A 115 -1.66 7.35 16.11
C GLU A 115 -1.93 7.84 17.54
N ALA A 116 -2.57 7.03 18.37
CA ALA A 116 -2.84 7.37 19.78
C ALA A 116 -1.58 7.42 20.66
N GLY A 117 -0.45 6.87 20.18
CA GLY A 117 0.81 6.79 20.90
C GLY A 117 1.95 7.67 20.37
N ALA A 118 1.69 8.50 19.35
CA ALA A 118 2.62 9.46 18.75
C ALA A 118 2.48 10.86 19.37
#